data_AF-A0A3S1J5J4-F1
#
_entry.id   AF-A0A3S1J5J4-F1
#
_cell.length_a   1.000
_cell.length_b   1.000
_cell.length_c   1.000
_cell.angle_alpha   90.00
_cell.angle_beta   90.00
_cell.angle_gamma   90.00
#
_symmetry.space_group_name_H-M   'P 1'
#
loop_
_entity.id
_entity.type
_entity.pdbx_description
1 polymer ?
#
loop_
_entity_poly.entity_id
_entity_poly.type
_entity_poly.pdbx_seq_one_letter_code
_entity_poly.pdbx_strand_id
1 'polypeptide(L)'
;MILKHWLRAKQNRPKITVIKEYGNLPLVECYAGQLNQVFMNLIANAIDAVEEEIKNINLQSFTPCIRIRTELSTSNQLIITIADNGTGIP
;
A
#
# COMPACT_ATOMS: atom_id res chain seq x y z
N MET A 1 -1.59 12.80 7.30
CA MET A 1 -1.38 12.60 8.76
C MET A 1 -2.05 11.33 9.31
N ILE A 2 -3.09 10.78 8.67
CA ILE A 2 -3.86 9.61 9.13
C ILE A 2 -3.11 8.27 8.92
N LEU A 3 -2.57 8.03 7.72
CA LEU A 3 -1.86 6.77 7.39
C LEU A 3 -0.66 6.45 8.29
N LYS A 4 0.05 7.48 8.78
CA LYS A 4 1.23 7.29 9.65
C LYS A 4 0.85 6.65 10.98
N HIS A 5 -0.37 6.87 11.47
CA HIS A 5 -0.87 6.21 12.68
C HIS A 5 -1.12 4.71 12.42
N TRP A 6 -1.66 4.37 11.25
CA TRP A 6 -1.99 3.00 10.87
C TRP A 6 -0.75 2.16 10.52
N LEU A 7 0.32 2.76 10.00
CA LEU A 7 1.52 2.00 9.65
C LEU A 7 2.43 1.66 10.84
N ARG A 8 2.25 2.33 12.00
CA ARG A 8 3.10 2.12 13.19
C ARG A 8 2.81 0.78 13.87
N ALA A 9 3.79 0.24 14.57
CA ALA A 9 3.56 -0.88 15.49
C ALA A 9 2.57 -0.48 16.59
N LYS A 10 1.75 -1.42 17.04
CA LYS A 10 0.83 -1.30 18.18
C LYS A 10 1.11 -2.46 19.15
N GLN A 11 0.58 -2.40 20.37
CA GLN A 11 0.81 -3.46 21.39
C GLN A 11 0.55 -4.88 20.87
N ASN A 12 -0.46 -5.06 20.01
CA ASN A 12 -0.88 -6.37 19.51
C ASN A 12 -0.59 -6.59 18.02
N ARG A 13 0.21 -5.72 17.39
CA ARG A 13 0.61 -5.96 15.99
C ARG A 13 1.94 -5.31 15.60
N PRO A 14 2.74 -5.98 14.76
CA PRO A 14 3.94 -5.39 14.20
C PRO A 14 3.64 -4.16 13.34
N LYS A 15 4.70 -3.41 13.06
CA LYS A 15 4.67 -2.29 12.12
C LYS A 15 4.39 -2.83 10.72
N ILE A 16 3.51 -2.16 9.97
CA ILE A 16 3.34 -2.44 8.54
C ILE A 16 4.46 -1.72 7.79
N THR A 17 5.28 -2.48 7.08
CA THR A 17 6.38 -1.93 6.29
C THR A 17 5.83 -1.42 4.96
N VAL A 18 6.25 -0.23 4.55
CA VAL A 18 5.92 0.31 3.23
C VAL A 18 7.16 0.30 2.37
N ILE A 19 7.18 -0.54 1.34
CA ILE A 19 8.23 -0.58 0.32
C ILE A 19 7.81 0.37 -0.80
N LYS A 20 8.72 1.28 -1.17
CA LYS A 20 8.47 2.31 -2.19
C LYS A 20 9.45 2.14 -3.33
N GLU A 21 8.91 1.87 -4.51
CA GLU A 21 9.67 1.61 -5.73
C GLU A 21 9.22 2.63 -6.79
N TYR A 22 9.67 3.87 -6.62
CA TYR A 22 9.28 4.96 -7.52
C TYR A 22 10.26 5.05 -8.69
N GLY A 23 9.79 4.67 -9.87
CA GLY A 23 10.50 4.91 -11.13
C GLY A 23 10.59 6.39 -11.47
N ASN A 24 11.40 6.72 -12.47
CA ASN A 24 11.49 8.08 -12.98
C ASN A 24 10.27 8.37 -13.86
N LEU A 25 9.43 9.32 -13.44
CA LEU A 25 8.17 9.64 -14.11
C LEU A 25 8.20 11.08 -14.66
N PRO A 26 7.66 11.31 -15.86
CA PRO A 26 7.42 12.66 -16.35
C PRO A 26 6.28 13.33 -15.54
N LEU A 27 6.13 14.65 -15.69
CA LEU A 27 4.93 15.32 -15.23
C LEU A 27 3.73 14.83 -16.05
N VAL A 28 2.62 14.53 -15.36
CA VAL A 28 1.38 14.05 -15.97
C VAL A 28 0.25 15.00 -15.60
N GLU A 29 -0.45 15.50 -16.62
CA GLU A 29 -1.67 16.28 -16.42
C GLU A 29 -2.79 15.35 -15.93
N CYS A 30 -3.34 15.63 -14.77
CA CYS A 30 -4.35 14.79 -14.14
C CYS A 30 -5.17 15.53 -13.09
N TYR A 31 -6.29 14.94 -12.69
CA TYR A 31 -7.08 15.39 -11.54
C TYR A 31 -6.43 14.91 -10.23
N ALA A 32 -5.36 15.58 -9.81
CA ALA A 32 -4.55 15.17 -8.66
C ALA A 32 -5.37 14.92 -7.37
N GLY A 33 -6.39 15.76 -7.10
CA GLY A 33 -7.27 15.59 -5.95
C GLY A 33 -8.07 14.28 -5.97
N GLN A 34 -8.60 13.89 -7.13
CA GLN A 34 -9.36 12.65 -7.30
C GLN A 34 -8.44 11.43 -7.21
N LEU A 35 -7.27 11.48 -7.86
CA LEU A 35 -6.28 10.41 -7.80
C LEU A 35 -5.77 10.18 -6.38
N ASN A 36 -5.52 11.27 -5.62
CA ASN A 36 -5.14 11.15 -4.22
C ASN A 36 -6.21 10.41 -3.40
N GLN A 37 -7.49 10.67 -3.63
CA GLN A 37 -8.57 9.93 -2.97
C GLN A 37 -8.54 8.44 -3.32
N VAL A 38 -8.36 8.10 -4.60
CA VAL A 38 -8.23 6.70 -5.04
C VAL A 38 -7.05 6.02 -4.35
N PHE A 39 -5.87 6.63 -4.35
CA PHE A 39 -4.68 6.04 -3.70
C PHE A 39 -4.87 5.87 -2.20
N MET A 40 -5.47 6.86 -1.52
CA MET A 40 -5.77 6.78 -0.10
C MET A 40 -6.73 5.62 0.22
N ASN A 41 -7.76 5.42 -0.61
CA ASN A 41 -8.71 4.32 -0.45
C ASN A 41 -8.04 2.96 -0.67
N LEU A 42 -7.23 2.82 -1.72
CA LEU A 42 -6.49 1.58 -1.98
C LEU A 42 -5.52 1.24 -0.86
N ILE A 43 -4.80 2.23 -0.31
CA ILE A 43 -3.90 2.01 0.82
C ILE A 43 -4.69 1.66 2.09
N ALA A 44 -5.86 2.25 2.32
CA ALA A 44 -6.72 1.89 3.44
C ALA A 44 -7.15 0.41 3.35
N ASN A 45 -7.64 -0.03 2.18
CA ASN A 45 -8.03 -1.43 1.96
C ASN A 45 -6.85 -2.40 2.17
N ALA A 46 -5.66 -2.04 1.67
CA ALA A 46 -4.45 -2.82 1.88
C ALA A 46 -4.06 -2.93 3.37
N ILE A 47 -4.25 -1.85 4.15
CA ILE A 47 -4.02 -1.88 5.59
C ILE A 47 -5.03 -2.81 6.27
N ASP A 48 -6.30 -2.74 5.90
CA ASP A 48 -7.36 -3.57 6.50
C ASP A 48 -7.11 -5.07 6.23
N ALA A 49 -6.79 -5.44 4.99
CA ALA A 49 -6.46 -6.83 4.62
C ALA A 49 -5.23 -7.37 5.38
N VAL A 50 -4.20 -6.53 5.54
CA VAL A 50 -3.00 -6.88 6.30
C VAL A 50 -3.29 -6.98 7.79
N GLU A 51 -4.11 -6.09 8.36
CA GLU A 51 -4.52 -6.15 9.76
C GLU A 51 -5.39 -7.39 10.05
N GLU A 52 -6.17 -7.85 9.09
CA GLU A 52 -6.93 -9.10 9.19
C GLU A 52 -6.01 -10.33 9.20
N GLU A 53 -5.01 -10.37 8.30
CA GLU A 53 -4.05 -11.47 8.23
C GLU A 53 -3.24 -11.62 9.52
N ILE A 54 -2.85 -10.49 10.12
CA ILE A 54 -2.18 -10.42 11.44
C ILE A 54 -3.01 -11.10 12.55
N LYS A 55 -4.35 -11.05 12.46
CA LYS A 55 -5.23 -11.70 13.45
C LYS A 55 -5.37 -13.20 13.19
N ASN A 56 -5.26 -13.63 11.94
CA ASN A 56 -5.49 -15.01 11.52
C ASN A 56 -4.24 -15.89 11.66
N ILE A 57 -3.04 -15.31 11.64
CA ILE A 57 -1.76 -16.04 11.60
C ILE A 57 -0.93 -15.83 12.88
N ASN A 58 -0.19 -16.85 13.30
CA ASN A 58 0.82 -16.71 14.35
C ASN A 58 1.94 -15.74 13.90
N LEU A 59 2.06 -14.60 14.58
CA LEU A 59 2.88 -13.44 14.20
C LEU A 59 4.38 -13.70 14.00
N GLN A 60 4.90 -14.86 14.39
CA GLN A 60 6.33 -15.15 14.29
C GLN A 60 6.85 -15.31 12.86
N SER A 61 6.00 -15.64 11.88
CA SER A 61 6.41 -15.85 10.47
C SER A 61 5.89 -14.80 9.49
N PHE A 62 5.03 -13.88 9.92
CA PHE A 62 4.40 -12.91 9.04
C PHE A 62 5.01 -11.52 9.20
N THR A 63 5.57 -10.98 8.11
CA THR A 63 6.04 -9.59 8.06
C THR A 63 5.06 -8.76 7.24
N PRO A 64 4.25 -7.90 7.88
CA PRO A 64 3.23 -7.14 7.16
C PRO A 64 3.86 -6.10 6.23
N CYS A 65 3.42 -6.07 4.99
CA CYS A 65 4.03 -5.28 3.93
C CYS A 65 2.99 -4.71 2.96
N ILE A 66 3.14 -3.42 2.63
CA ILE A 66 2.48 -2.78 1.49
C ILE A 66 3.58 -2.28 0.56
N ARG A 67 3.52 -2.65 -0.72
CA ARG A 67 4.44 -2.22 -1.77
C ARG A 67 3.74 -1.24 -2.69
N ILE A 68 4.35 -0.08 -2.90
CA ILE A 68 3.90 0.93 -3.86
C ILE A 68 4.98 1.05 -4.93
N ARG A 69 4.63 0.69 -6.16
CA ARG A 69 5.51 0.78 -7.32
C ARG A 69 4.93 1.72 -8.35
N THR A 70 5.77 2.54 -8.96
CA THR A 70 5.39 3.36 -10.10
C THR A 70 6.37 3.21 -11.23
N GLU A 71 5.89 3.07 -12.46
CA GLU A 71 6.74 2.91 -13.63
C GLU A 71 6.07 3.47 -14.88
N LEU A 72 6.89 3.93 -15.82
CA LEU A 72 6.45 4.27 -17.16
C LEU A 72 6.60 3.04 -18.05
N SER A 73 5.50 2.56 -18.62
CA SER A 73 5.53 1.44 -19.55
C SER A 73 6.21 1.82 -20.87
N THR A 74 6.59 0.81 -21.65
CA THR A 74 7.08 0.99 -23.02
C THR A 74 6.02 1.59 -23.95
N SER A 75 4.74 1.49 -23.60
CA SER A 75 3.60 2.09 -24.30
C SER A 75 3.27 3.52 -23.85
N ASN A 76 4.17 4.18 -23.11
CA ASN A 76 4.00 5.54 -22.59
C ASN A 76 2.80 5.69 -21.65
N GLN A 77 2.53 4.65 -20.85
CA GLN A 77 1.50 4.67 -19.81
C GLN A 77 2.14 4.69 -18.43
N LEU A 78 1.66 5.59 -17.57
CA LEU A 78 2.03 5.57 -16.16
C LEU A 78 1.29 4.42 -15.46
N ILE A 79 2.04 3.48 -14.90
CA ILE A 79 1.54 2.37 -14.10
C ILE A 79 1.82 2.67 -12.63
N ILE A 80 0.79 2.58 -11.80
CA ILE A 80 0.89 2.68 -10.34
C ILE A 80 0.33 1.38 -9.77
N THR A 81 1.17 0.64 -9.05
CA THR A 81 0.81 -0.60 -8.39
C THR A 81 0.85 -0.42 -6.88
N ILE A 82 -0.25 -0.77 -6.22
CA ILE A 82 -0.33 -0.89 -4.77
C ILE A 82 -0.63 -2.36 -4.50
N ALA A 83 0.29 -3.04 -3.82
CA ALA A 83 0.17 -4.45 -3.49
C ALA A 83 0.38 -4.64 -1.99
N ASP A 84 -0.32 -5.58 -1.39
CA ASP A 84 -0.15 -6.00 -0.01
C ASP A 84 0.06 -7.51 0.08
N ASN A 85 0.39 -7.99 1.28
CA ASN A 85 0.49 -9.42 1.58
C ASN A 85 -0.55 -9.85 2.63
N GLY A 86 -1.70 -9.20 2.67
CA GLY A 86 -2.81 -9.55 3.55
C GLY A 86 -3.66 -10.71 3.01
N THR A 87 -4.88 -10.81 3.52
CA THR A 87 -5.85 -11.89 3.25
C THR A 87 -6.34 -11.96 1.80
N GLY A 88 -6.14 -10.93 0.99
CA GLY A 88 -6.69 -10.82 -0.37
C GLY A 88 -8.16 -10.39 -0.41
N ILE A 89 -8.83 -10.63 -1.54
CA ILE A 89 -10.27 -10.34 -1.71
C ILE A 89 -11.05 -11.64 -1.47
N PRO A 90 -12.04 -11.66 -0.56
CA PRO A 90 -12.92 -12.80 -0.33
C PRO A 90 -13.76 -13.21 -1.54
#